data_AF-A0AAJ2FVC5-F1
#
_entry.id   AF-A0AAJ2FVC5-F1
#
_cell.length_a   1.000
_cell.length_b   1.000
_cell.length_c   1.000
_cell.angle_alpha   90.00
_cell.angle_beta   90.00
_cell.angle_gamma   90.00
#
_symmetry.space_group_name_H-M   'P 1'
#
loop_
_entity.id
_entity.type
_entity.pdbx_description
1 polymer ?
#
loop_
_entity_poly.entity_id
_entity_poly.type
_entity_poly.pdbx_seq_one_letter_code
_entity_poly.pdbx_strand_id
1 'polypeptide(L)'
;MSDRYTDKPFLRFVDAWVLKAIGHLDAATETYCKAMVPQLEQSFGVTGSWEQIVEQQMKFGPELKAQILKIWTDGKARFAAGNGEAPDPVQFAMIFVDRNFGRA
;
A
#
# COMPACT_ATOMS: atom_id res chain seq x y z
N MET A 1 10.10 -14.24 -14.15
CA MET A 1 9.48 -13.71 -12.92
C MET A 1 8.35 -12.81 -13.35
N SER A 2 7.11 -13.23 -13.19
CA SER A 2 5.95 -12.40 -13.50
C SER A 2 5.93 -11.23 -12.53
N ASP A 3 5.80 -10.01 -13.04
CA ASP A 3 5.52 -8.84 -12.21
C ASP A 3 4.22 -9.12 -11.42
N ARG A 4 4.23 -8.94 -10.09
CA ARG A 4 3.06 -9.21 -9.21
C ARG A 4 1.82 -8.39 -9.62
N TYR A 5 2.02 -7.36 -10.44
CA TYR A 5 0.96 -6.50 -10.95
C TYR A 5 0.39 -6.93 -12.31
N THR A 6 1.00 -7.87 -13.04
CA THR A 6 0.57 -8.23 -14.40
C THR A 6 -0.90 -8.66 -14.46
N ASP A 7 -1.30 -9.56 -13.56
CA ASP A 7 -2.68 -10.07 -13.49
C ASP A 7 -3.55 -9.26 -12.52
N LYS A 8 -2.94 -8.39 -11.71
CA LYS A 8 -3.59 -7.58 -10.67
C LYS A 8 -3.01 -6.16 -10.65
N PRO A 9 -3.25 -5.34 -11.70
CA PRO A 9 -2.63 -4.01 -11.80
C PRO A 9 -3.06 -3.08 -10.66
N PHE A 10 -4.27 -3.27 -10.12
CA PHE A 10 -4.76 -2.52 -8.97
C PHE A 10 -3.94 -2.74 -7.70
N LEU A 11 -3.31 -3.91 -7.54
CA LEU A 11 -2.51 -4.27 -6.38
C LEU A 11 -1.34 -3.29 -6.15
N ARG A 12 -0.81 -2.71 -7.24
CA ARG A 12 0.24 -1.68 -7.16
C ARG A 12 -0.21 -0.44 -6.38
N PHE A 13 -1.47 -0.04 -6.52
CA PHE A 13 -2.02 1.10 -5.80
C PHE A 13 -2.27 0.75 -4.34
N VAL A 14 -2.61 -0.50 -4.03
CA VAL A 14 -2.75 -0.98 -2.66
C VAL A 14 -1.40 -1.01 -1.95
N ASP A 15 -0.35 -1.55 -2.59
CA ASP A 15 1.02 -1.53 -2.07
C ASP A 15 1.52 -0.09 -1.85
N ALA A 16 1.30 0.80 -2.82
CA ALA A 16 1.64 2.22 -2.71
C ALA A 16 0.87 2.92 -1.56
N TRP A 17 -0.39 2.56 -1.34
CA TRP A 17 -1.20 3.11 -0.24
C TRP A 17 -0.64 2.68 1.12
N VAL A 18 -0.22 1.42 1.26
CA VAL A 18 0.44 0.93 2.49
C VAL A 18 1.78 1.62 2.71
N LEU A 19 2.61 1.77 1.67
CA LEU A 19 3.87 2.52 1.72
C LEU A 19 3.64 3.97 2.16
N LYS A 20 2.59 4.61 1.66
CA LYS A 20 2.21 5.96 2.07
C LYS A 20 1.79 6.02 3.54
N ALA A 21 1.01 5.03 3.99
CA ALA A 21 0.55 4.95 5.38
C ALA A 21 1.72 4.84 6.39
N ILE A 22 2.83 4.21 6.00
CA ILE A 22 4.04 4.12 6.82
C ILE A 22 5.06 5.23 6.56
N GLY A 23 4.79 6.16 5.64
CA GLY A 23 5.70 7.27 5.30
C GLY A 23 6.90 6.89 4.44
N HIS A 24 6.85 5.76 3.72
CA HIS A 24 7.93 5.25 2.87
C HIS A 24 7.57 5.24 1.38
N LEU A 25 6.53 5.96 0.96
CA LEU A 25 6.22 6.13 -0.46
C LEU A 25 7.20 7.13 -1.09
N ASP A 26 7.84 6.72 -2.19
CA ASP A 26 8.70 7.60 -2.96
C ASP A 26 7.90 8.53 -3.89
N ALA A 27 8.51 9.66 -4.27
CA ALA A 27 7.86 10.69 -5.07
C ALA A 27 7.51 10.24 -6.50
N ALA A 28 8.29 9.32 -7.09
CA ALA A 28 8.01 8.83 -8.43
C ALA A 28 6.77 7.93 -8.43
N THR A 29 6.64 7.04 -7.43
CA THR A 29 5.44 6.22 -7.25
C THR A 29 4.23 7.09 -6.93
N GLU A 30 4.36 8.10 -6.06
CA GLU A 30 3.25 9.03 -5.79
C GLU A 30 2.79 9.78 -7.07
N THR A 31 3.74 10.26 -7.87
CA THR A 31 3.45 10.95 -9.13
C THR A 31 2.74 10.02 -10.12
N TYR A 32 3.22 8.77 -10.25
CA TYR A 32 2.58 7.75 -11.06
C TYR A 32 1.14 7.48 -10.61
N CYS A 33 0.89 7.29 -9.32
CA CYS A 33 -0.45 7.04 -8.80
C CYS A 33 -1.40 8.22 -9.05
N LYS A 34 -0.93 9.47 -8.88
CA LYS A 34 -1.69 10.69 -9.20
C LYS A 34 -2.02 10.78 -10.70
N ALA A 35 -1.09 10.45 -11.58
CA ALA A 35 -1.31 10.48 -13.02
C ALA A 35 -2.36 9.45 -13.50
N MET A 36 -2.53 8.36 -12.76
CA MET A 36 -3.49 7.29 -13.08
C MET A 36 -4.90 7.54 -12.52
N VAL A 37 -5.12 8.61 -11.74
CA VAL A 37 -6.45 8.94 -11.18
C VAL A 37 -7.56 8.92 -12.23
N PRO A 38 -7.44 9.56 -13.41
CA PRO A 38 -8.52 9.55 -14.40
C PRO A 38 -8.90 8.14 -14.87
N GLN A 39 -7.91 7.25 -14.99
CA GLN A 39 -8.15 5.86 -15.37
C GLN A 39 -8.82 5.08 -14.23
N LEU A 40 -8.36 5.29 -12.99
CA LEU A 40 -8.97 4.67 -11.81
C LEU A 40 -10.43 5.09 -11.64
N GLU A 41 -10.72 6.38 -11.79
CA GLU A 41 -12.08 6.91 -11.71
C GLU A 41 -12.98 6.30 -12.80
N GLN A 42 -12.48 6.18 -14.03
CA GLN A 42 -13.20 5.53 -15.13
C GLN A 42 -13.44 4.04 -14.88
N SER A 43 -12.44 3.30 -14.38
CA SER A 43 -12.54 1.86 -14.16
C SER A 43 -13.43 1.49 -12.98
N PHE A 44 -13.42 2.28 -11.90
CA PHE A 44 -14.12 1.95 -10.66
C PHE A 44 -15.38 2.78 -10.43
N GLY A 45 -15.64 3.82 -11.25
CA GLY A 45 -16.82 4.67 -11.12
C GLY A 45 -16.86 5.50 -9.83
N VAL A 46 -15.71 5.67 -9.18
CA VAL A 46 -15.54 6.50 -7.97
C VAL A 46 -14.69 7.73 -8.30
N THR A 47 -14.80 8.78 -7.50
CA THR A 47 -14.02 10.02 -7.70
C THR A 47 -13.15 10.34 -6.50
N GLY A 48 -12.12 11.15 -6.72
CA GLY A 48 -11.25 11.70 -5.68
C GLY A 48 -9.77 11.42 -5.89
N SER A 49 -8.98 11.58 -4.83
CA SER A 49 -7.56 11.21 -4.86
C SER A 49 -7.40 9.69 -5.07
N TRP A 50 -6.27 9.27 -5.65
CA TRP A 50 -5.98 7.84 -5.82
C TRP A 50 -6.05 7.06 -4.50
N GLU A 51 -5.70 7.70 -3.37
CA GLU A 51 -5.84 7.13 -2.02
C GLU A 51 -7.29 6.85 -1.66
N GLN A 52 -8.19 7.82 -1.89
CA GLN A 52 -9.62 7.66 -1.65
C GLN A 52 -10.22 6.60 -2.57
N ILE A 53 -9.73 6.47 -3.80
CA ILE A 53 -10.19 5.43 -4.73
C ILE A 53 -9.78 4.04 -4.19
N VAL A 54 -8.53 3.89 -3.73
CA VAL A 54 -8.05 2.64 -3.10
C VAL A 54 -8.87 2.31 -1.87
N GLU A 55 -9.09 3.28 -0.99
CA GLU A 55 -9.87 3.09 0.23
C GLU A 55 -11.32 2.67 -0.05
N GLN A 56 -11.97 3.30 -1.03
CA GLN A 56 -13.34 2.96 -1.42
C GLN A 56 -13.42 1.56 -2.05
N GLN A 57 -12.53 1.27 -3.00
CA GLN A 57 -12.54 0.00 -3.72
C GLN A 57 -12.23 -1.19 -2.79
N MET A 58 -11.29 -1.01 -1.88
CA MET A 58 -10.91 -2.04 -0.90
C MET A 58 -11.77 -2.02 0.36
N LYS A 59 -12.68 -1.04 0.49
CA LYS A 59 -13.52 -0.82 1.68
C LYS A 59 -12.69 -0.66 2.96
N PHE A 60 -11.58 0.07 2.87
CA PHE A 60 -10.72 0.34 4.01
C PHE A 60 -11.39 1.27 5.00
N GLY A 61 -11.37 0.88 6.28
CA GLY A 61 -11.84 1.73 7.37
C GLY A 61 -10.86 2.88 7.67
N PRO A 62 -11.34 3.99 8.25
CA PRO A 62 -10.53 5.17 8.53
C PRO A 62 -9.38 4.91 9.52
N GLU A 63 -9.50 3.88 10.36
CA GLU A 63 -8.49 3.52 11.35
C GLU A 63 -7.34 2.68 10.78
N LEU A 64 -7.50 2.13 9.56
CA LEU A 64 -6.56 1.14 9.02
C LEU A 64 -5.15 1.72 8.83
N LYS A 65 -5.02 2.97 8.38
CA LYS A 65 -3.71 3.64 8.25
C LYS A 65 -2.98 3.71 9.58
N ALA A 66 -3.68 4.07 10.65
CA ALA A 66 -3.10 4.16 11.99
C ALA A 66 -2.68 2.78 12.51
N GLN A 67 -3.49 1.75 12.24
CA GLN A 67 -3.16 0.36 12.60
C GLN A 67 -1.91 -0.14 11.86
N ILE A 68 -1.80 0.13 10.55
CA ILE A 68 -0.63 -0.23 9.74
C ILE A 68 0.63 0.46 10.28
N LEU A 69 0.57 1.77 10.54
CA LEU A 69 1.69 2.53 11.07
C LEU A 69 2.14 1.98 12.44
N LYS A 70 1.20 1.57 13.29
CA LYS A 70 1.51 0.93 14.58
C LYS A 70 2.21 -0.41 14.37
N ILE A 71 1.69 -1.28 13.51
CA ILE A 71 2.31 -2.58 13.19
C ILE A 71 3.74 -2.39 12.66
N TRP A 72 3.94 -1.43 11.77
CA TRP A 72 5.25 -1.08 11.23
C TRP A 72 6.22 -0.61 12.32
N THR A 73 5.78 0.32 13.17
CA THR A 73 6.62 0.90 14.23
C THR A 73 6.99 -0.15 15.30
N ASP A 74 6.02 -0.95 15.74
CA ASP A 74 6.23 -2.03 16.70
C ASP A 74 7.14 -3.13 16.12
N GLY A 75 6.94 -3.46 14.84
CA GLY A 75 7.75 -4.43 14.11
C GLY A 75 9.19 -3.95 13.94
N LYS A 76 9.40 -2.69 13.58
CA LYS A 76 10.73 -2.08 13.42
C LYS A 76 11.55 -2.16 14.70
N ALA A 77 10.95 -1.87 15.86
CA ALA A 77 11.63 -1.98 17.13
C ALA A 77 12.08 -3.43 17.44
N ARG A 78 11.24 -4.41 17.13
CA ARG A 78 11.55 -5.84 17.34
C ARG A 78 12.62 -6.37 16.38
N PHE A 79 12.52 -6.02 15.10
CA PHE A 79 13.49 -6.43 14.07
C PHE A 79 14.88 -5.85 14.33
N ALA A 80 14.97 -4.57 14.69
CA ALA A 80 16.25 -3.94 15.03
C ALA A 80 16.90 -4.59 16.26
N ALA A 81 16.11 -4.96 17.28
CA ALA A 81 16.61 -5.61 18.48
C ALA A 81 17.07 -7.06 18.26
N GLY A 82 16.44 -7.80 17.32
CA GLY A 82 16.74 -9.21 17.06
C GLY A 82 17.76 -9.47 15.95
N ASN A 83 17.70 -8.69 14.86
CA ASN A 83 18.48 -8.96 13.64
C ASN A 83 19.52 -7.88 13.34
N GLY A 84 19.54 -6.77 14.09
CA GLY A 84 20.49 -5.66 13.87
C GLY A 84 20.23 -4.82 12.61
N GLU A 85 19.18 -5.12 11.84
CA GLU A 85 18.84 -4.42 10.60
C GLU A 85 17.40 -3.87 10.67
N ALA A 86 17.16 -2.73 10.02
CA ALA A 86 15.83 -2.18 9.87
C ALA A 86 15.02 -3.03 8.86
N PRO A 87 13.73 -3.29 9.11
CA PRO A 87 12.89 -3.99 8.15
C PRO A 87 12.79 -3.18 6.84
N ASP A 88 12.73 -3.90 5.71
CA ASP A 88 12.50 -3.27 4.42
C ASP A 88 11.01 -2.85 4.28
N PRO A 89 10.73 -1.56 4.00
CA PRO A 89 9.36 -1.05 3.95
C PRO A 89 8.56 -1.61 2.76
N VAL A 90 9.21 -1.93 1.64
CA VAL A 90 8.58 -2.49 0.45
C VAL A 90 8.17 -3.94 0.70
N GLN A 91 9.06 -4.73 1.30
CA GLN A 91 8.76 -6.10 1.73
C GLN A 91 7.64 -6.11 2.78
N PHE A 92 7.65 -5.18 3.74
CA PHE A 92 6.55 -5.04 4.68
C PHE A 92 5.22 -4.79 3.97
N ALA A 93 5.18 -3.84 3.03
CA ALA A 93 3.96 -3.52 2.29
C ALA A 93 3.45 -4.73 1.50
N MET A 94 4.32 -5.40 0.73
CA MET A 94 3.96 -6.59 -0.04
C MET A 94 3.41 -7.71 0.84
N ILE A 95 4.09 -8.05 1.94
CA ILE A 95 3.65 -9.10 2.88
C ILE A 95 2.33 -8.71 3.54
N PHE A 96 2.19 -7.45 3.96
CA PHE A 96 0.95 -6.97 4.56
C PHE A 96 -0.22 -7.07 3.58
N VAL A 97 -0.03 -6.63 2.35
CA VAL A 97 -1.07 -6.69 1.31
C VAL A 97 -1.40 -8.13 0.94
N ASP A 98 -0.42 -9.00 0.74
CA ASP A 98 -0.66 -10.39 0.36
C ASP A 98 -1.41 -11.14 1.47
N ARG A 99 -1.05 -10.89 2.73
CA ARG A 99 -1.67 -11.56 3.89
C ARG A 99 -3.08 -11.07 4.18
N ASN A 100 -3.36 -9.78 4.00
CA ASN A 100 -4.63 -9.17 4.39
C ASN A 100 -5.59 -8.97 3.20
N PHE A 101 -5.08 -8.84 1.98
CA PHE A 101 -5.84 -8.46 0.78
C PHE A 101 -5.60 -9.38 -0.43
N GLY A 102 -4.58 -10.24 -0.43
CA GLY A 102 -4.19 -11.07 -1.57
C GLY A 102 -5.19 -12.16 -1.99
N ARG A 103 -6.22 -12.43 -1.17
CA ARG A 103 -7.32 -13.36 -1.45
C ARG A 103 -8.54 -12.74 -2.16
N ALA A 104 -8.50 -11.45 -2.50
CA ALA A 104 -9.53 -10.80 -3.31
C ALA A 104 -9.36 -11.09 -4.81
#